data_AF-A0A8S3EW87-F1
#
_entry.id   AF-A0A8S3EW87-F1
#
_cell.length_a   1.000
_cell.length_b   1.000
_cell.length_c   1.000
_cell.angle_alpha   90.00
_cell.angle_beta   90.00
_cell.angle_gamma   90.00
#
_symmetry.space_group_name_H-M   'P 1'
#
loop_
_entity.id
_entity.type
_entity.pdbx_description
1 polymer ?
#
loop_
_entity_poly.entity_id
_entity_poly.type
_entity_poly.pdbx_seq_one_letter_code
_entity_poly.pdbx_strand_id
1 'polypeptide(L)'
;IRSILLSTPKSIRDSIITQTANMLACYRKHCAQSTAAGQLILPETLKLLPMYAAALLKSDLLTGTQTVTTDDRSWLIHRLMSMNIKGSSAYLYPRIYPLHTLEENQIPPPMVRCLYERFSDSGAYVIENGLVMYIWLGSQIDPTFVQNLFGFPTAANIQPERCRIIELDNPLSKNVRTLLNLIRNERNSHMKVC
;
A
#
# COMPACT_ATOMS: atom_id res chain seq x y z
N ILE A 1 -8.13 3.25 19.82
CA ILE A 1 -7.58 1.97 20.33
C ILE A 1 -8.41 1.44 21.48
N ARG A 2 -8.54 2.18 22.60
CA ARG A 2 -9.56 1.87 23.62
C ARG A 2 -10.95 1.73 22.97
N SER A 3 -11.28 2.63 22.05
CA SER A 3 -12.49 2.56 21.22
C SER A 3 -12.60 1.30 20.34
N ILE A 4 -11.50 0.71 19.86
CA ILE A 4 -11.54 -0.51 19.04
C ILE A 4 -11.91 -1.72 19.89
N LEU A 5 -11.41 -1.77 21.12
CA LEU A 5 -11.69 -2.85 22.06
C LEU A 5 -13.03 -2.68 22.78
N LEU A 6 -13.53 -1.44 22.88
CA LEU A 6 -14.72 -1.09 23.67
C LEU A 6 -15.93 -0.67 22.83
N SER A 7 -15.81 -0.56 21.51
CA SER A 7 -16.88 -0.07 20.65
C SER A 7 -17.01 -0.92 19.39
N THR A 8 -18.19 -0.91 18.80
CA THR A 8 -18.46 -1.69 17.59
C THR A 8 -17.73 -1.10 16.39
N PRO A 9 -17.28 -1.92 15.41
CA PRO A 9 -16.67 -1.42 14.19
C PRO A 9 -17.51 -0.37 13.48
N LYS A 10 -18.85 -0.53 13.47
CA LYS A 10 -19.78 0.45 12.93
C LYS A 10 -19.66 1.81 13.61
N SER A 11 -19.73 1.85 14.94
CA SER A 11 -19.60 3.10 15.70
C SER A 11 -18.26 3.81 15.44
N ILE A 12 -17.17 3.04 15.32
CA ILE A 12 -15.85 3.60 15.02
C ILE A 12 -15.82 4.20 13.61
N ARG A 13 -16.39 3.52 12.62
CA ARG A 13 -16.50 4.02 11.25
C ARG A 13 -17.25 5.34 11.20
N ASP A 14 -18.43 5.40 11.83
CA ASP A 14 -19.25 6.60 11.88
C ASP A 14 -18.49 7.74 12.56
N SER A 15 -17.81 7.46 13.67
CA SER A 15 -16.97 8.45 14.37
C SER A 15 -15.85 9.00 13.49
N ILE A 16 -15.15 8.16 12.72
CA ILE A 16 -14.06 8.60 11.82
C ILE A 16 -14.63 9.51 10.73
N ILE A 17 -15.76 9.13 10.12
CA ILE A 17 -16.41 9.91 9.07
C ILE A 17 -16.86 11.27 9.62
N THR A 18 -17.59 11.27 10.74
CA THR A 18 -18.09 12.50 11.36
C THR A 18 -16.95 13.42 11.79
N GLN A 19 -15.89 12.90 12.41
CA GLN A 19 -14.75 13.73 12.82
C GLN A 19 -14.03 14.33 11.61
N THR A 20 -13.79 13.54 10.56
CA THR A 20 -13.15 14.03 9.34
C THR A 20 -13.99 15.13 8.70
N ALA A 21 -15.31 14.94 8.57
CA ALA A 21 -16.22 15.94 8.02
C ALA A 21 -16.24 17.22 8.87
N ASN A 22 -16.29 17.09 10.21
CA ASN A 22 -16.32 18.22 11.13
C ASN A 22 -15.03 19.05 11.06
N MET A 23 -13.86 18.41 10.97
CA MET A 23 -12.57 19.10 10.83
C MET A 23 -12.56 19.97 9.57
N LEU A 24 -13.01 19.43 8.44
CA LEU A 24 -13.04 20.15 7.17
C LEU A 24 -14.13 21.23 7.13
N ALA A 25 -15.30 20.97 7.71
CA ALA A 25 -16.37 21.94 7.83
C ALA A 25 -15.96 23.13 8.72
N CYS A 26 -15.26 22.86 9.81
CA CYS A 26 -14.70 23.89 10.69
C CYS A 26 -13.71 24.78 9.93
N TYR A 27 -12.78 24.18 9.18
CA TYR A 27 -11.84 24.93 8.35
C TYR A 27 -12.56 25.80 7.30
N ARG A 28 -13.55 25.25 6.60
CA ARG A 28 -14.34 26.00 5.62
C ARG A 28 -15.04 27.20 6.26
N LYS A 29 -15.63 27.03 7.45
CA LYS A 29 -16.41 28.06 8.12
C LYS A 29 -15.55 29.20 8.67
N HIS A 30 -14.35 28.89 9.15
CA HIS A 30 -13.54 29.84 9.93
C HIS A 30 -12.27 30.34 9.24
N CYS A 31 -11.76 29.62 8.24
CA CYS A 31 -10.46 29.91 7.64
C CYS A 31 -10.51 30.05 6.10
N ALA A 32 -11.49 29.46 5.42
CA ALA A 32 -11.61 29.58 3.97
C ALA A 32 -12.26 30.91 3.58
N GLN A 33 -11.79 31.50 2.48
CA GLN A 33 -12.47 32.62 1.83
C GLN A 33 -13.83 32.15 1.26
N SER A 34 -14.75 33.09 1.05
CA SER A 34 -16.06 32.80 0.44
C SER A 34 -15.88 32.08 -0.90
N THR A 35 -16.26 30.81 -0.91
CA THR A 35 -16.15 29.88 -2.04
C THR A 35 -17.52 29.26 -2.32
N ALA A 36 -17.76 28.88 -3.57
CA ALA A 36 -19.04 28.31 -3.99
C ALA A 36 -19.40 27.05 -3.18
N ALA A 37 -20.69 26.88 -2.86
CA ALA A 37 -21.17 25.78 -2.02
C ALA A 37 -20.88 24.38 -2.58
N GLY A 38 -20.65 24.25 -3.90
CA GLY A 38 -20.33 22.97 -4.56
C GLY A 38 -18.86 22.54 -4.48
N GLN A 39 -17.96 23.36 -3.94
CA GLN A 39 -16.55 23.01 -3.82
C GLN A 39 -16.25 22.39 -2.46
N LEU A 40 -15.39 21.39 -2.39
CA LEU A 40 -14.83 20.92 -1.12
C LEU A 40 -13.48 21.60 -0.89
N ILE A 41 -13.39 22.46 0.12
CA ILE A 41 -12.17 23.21 0.45
C ILE A 41 -11.37 22.44 1.50
N LEU A 42 -10.10 22.20 1.20
CA LEU A 42 -9.17 21.47 2.05
C LEU A 42 -7.96 22.39 2.33
N PRO A 43 -7.48 22.47 3.58
CA PRO A 43 -6.18 23.08 3.84
C PRO A 43 -5.07 22.20 3.28
N GLU A 44 -3.96 22.83 2.87
CA GLU A 44 -2.81 22.13 2.27
C GLU A 44 -2.25 21.03 3.18
N THR A 45 -2.24 21.26 4.49
CA THR A 45 -1.77 20.30 5.51
C THR A 45 -2.67 19.07 5.65
N LEU A 46 -3.95 19.15 5.26
CA LEU A 46 -4.93 18.06 5.40
C LEU A 46 -5.42 17.52 4.05
N LYS A 47 -4.79 17.88 2.93
CA LYS A 47 -5.23 17.43 1.59
C LYS A 47 -5.29 15.90 1.44
N LEU A 48 -4.46 15.18 2.19
CA LEU A 48 -4.42 13.70 2.20
C LEU A 48 -5.28 13.08 3.31
N LEU A 49 -5.82 13.87 4.24
CA LEU A 49 -6.59 13.35 5.37
C LEU A 49 -7.81 12.52 4.91
N PRO A 50 -8.65 12.97 3.96
CA PRO A 50 -9.79 12.18 3.50
C PRO A 50 -9.37 10.86 2.86
N MET A 51 -8.24 10.85 2.14
CA MET A 51 -7.69 9.66 1.50
C MET A 51 -7.25 8.63 2.57
N TYR A 52 -6.50 9.06 3.58
CA TYR A 52 -6.08 8.17 4.67
C TYR A 52 -7.25 7.69 5.53
N ALA A 53 -8.24 8.56 5.78
CA ALA A 53 -9.47 8.18 6.48
C ALA A 53 -10.23 7.10 5.69
N ALA A 54 -10.40 7.28 4.37
CA ALA A 54 -11.03 6.29 3.51
C ALA A 54 -10.26 4.96 3.47
N ALA A 55 -8.93 5.00 3.45
CA ALA A 55 -8.10 3.81 3.52
C ALA A 55 -8.26 3.06 4.85
N LEU A 56 -8.26 3.77 5.98
CA LEU A 56 -8.50 3.18 7.29
C LEU A 56 -9.87 2.51 7.37
N LEU A 57 -10.92 3.13 6.80
CA LEU A 57 -12.25 2.56 6.72
C LEU A 57 -12.35 1.29 5.84
N LYS A 58 -11.41 1.08 4.92
CA LYS A 58 -11.31 -0.12 4.10
C LYS A 58 -10.40 -1.20 4.71
N SER A 59 -9.61 -0.85 5.71
CA SER A 59 -8.67 -1.78 6.34
C SER A 59 -9.38 -2.93 7.06
N ASP A 60 -8.71 -4.08 7.14
CA ASP A 60 -9.17 -5.30 7.82
C ASP A 60 -9.50 -5.10 9.31
N LEU A 61 -8.98 -4.03 9.90
CA LEU A 61 -9.31 -3.61 11.26
C LEU A 61 -10.79 -3.28 11.42
N LEU A 62 -11.38 -2.60 10.44
CA LEU A 62 -12.75 -2.04 10.48
C LEU A 62 -13.71 -2.72 9.50
N THR A 63 -13.20 -3.55 8.59
CA THR A 63 -14.00 -4.44 7.74
C THR A 63 -14.43 -5.67 8.57
N GLY A 64 -15.65 -6.15 8.34
CA GLY A 64 -16.33 -7.14 9.19
C GLY A 64 -15.61 -8.50 9.28
N THR A 65 -16.02 -9.32 10.24
CA THR A 65 -15.39 -10.59 10.65
C THR A 65 -15.50 -11.75 9.66
N GLN A 66 -16.16 -11.59 8.51
CA GLN A 66 -16.38 -12.71 7.58
C GLN A 66 -15.11 -13.15 6.82
N THR A 67 -14.14 -12.25 6.64
CA THR A 67 -12.93 -12.53 5.86
C THR A 67 -11.65 -12.59 6.70
N VAL A 68 -11.69 -12.16 7.98
CA VAL A 68 -10.49 -12.00 8.83
C VAL A 68 -10.69 -12.76 10.12
N THR A 69 -9.77 -13.67 10.44
CA THR A 69 -9.83 -14.47 11.67
C THR A 69 -9.61 -13.60 12.91
N THR A 70 -10.07 -14.06 14.09
CA THR A 70 -9.84 -13.35 15.36
C THR A 70 -8.35 -13.16 15.66
N ASP A 71 -7.53 -14.15 15.30
CA ASP A 71 -6.08 -14.10 15.50
C ASP A 71 -5.43 -13.06 14.58
N ASP A 72 -5.80 -13.04 13.30
CA ASP A 72 -5.30 -12.04 12.34
C ASP A 72 -5.66 -10.63 12.77
N ARG A 73 -6.89 -10.42 13.27
CA ARG A 73 -7.34 -9.12 13.80
C ARG A 73 -6.52 -8.70 15.02
N SER A 74 -6.32 -9.62 15.96
CA SER A 74 -5.57 -9.35 17.19
C SER A 74 -4.10 -9.05 16.89
N TRP A 75 -3.50 -9.83 15.99
CA TRP A 75 -2.16 -9.60 15.47
C TRP A 75 -2.06 -8.23 14.79
N LEU A 76 -3.01 -7.89 13.91
CA LEU A 76 -3.03 -6.62 13.19
C LEU A 76 -3.15 -5.42 14.14
N ILE A 77 -4.03 -5.50 15.15
CA ILE A 77 -4.16 -4.46 16.19
C ILE A 77 -2.81 -4.25 16.88
N HIS A 78 -2.21 -5.33 17.39
CA HIS A 78 -0.91 -5.26 18.06
C HIS A 78 0.18 -4.68 17.15
N ARG A 79 0.18 -5.09 15.88
CA ARG A 79 1.15 -4.63 14.90
C ARG A 79 1.02 -3.14 14.61
N LEU A 80 -0.19 -2.64 14.36
CA LEU A 80 -0.46 -1.23 14.11
C LEU A 80 -0.07 -0.35 15.30
N MET A 81 -0.27 -0.84 16.53
CA MET A 81 0.12 -0.16 17.76
C MET A 81 1.64 0.09 17.86
N SER A 82 2.42 -0.78 17.25
CA SER A 82 3.89 -0.71 17.27
C SER A 82 4.52 0.02 16.08
N MET A 83 3.71 0.44 15.09
CA MET A 83 4.23 1.07 13.89
C MET A 83 4.67 2.51 14.14
N ASN A 84 5.82 2.88 13.58
CA ASN A 84 6.18 4.29 13.43
C ASN A 84 5.33 4.97 12.35
N ILE A 85 5.46 6.30 12.21
CA ILE A 85 4.68 7.12 11.26
C ILE A 85 4.87 6.63 9.80
N LYS A 86 6.09 6.25 9.41
CA LYS A 86 6.36 5.72 8.07
C LYS A 86 5.71 4.34 7.85
N GLY A 87 5.67 3.52 8.89
CA GLY A 87 5.00 2.23 8.97
C GLY A 87 3.51 2.37 8.74
N SER A 88 2.84 3.17 9.57
CA SER A 88 1.40 3.37 9.51
C SER A 88 0.97 4.05 8.20
N SER A 89 1.75 5.02 7.70
CA SER A 89 1.48 5.66 6.41
C SER A 89 1.45 4.66 5.26
N ALA A 90 2.41 3.74 5.21
CA ALA A 90 2.48 2.76 4.14
C ALA A 90 1.49 1.61 4.30
N TYR A 91 1.11 1.29 5.54
CA TYR A 91 0.03 0.34 5.78
C TYR A 91 -1.31 0.88 5.25
N LEU A 92 -1.61 2.15 5.50
CA LEU A 92 -2.83 2.79 5.02
C LEU A 92 -2.80 3.06 3.51
N TYR A 93 -1.64 3.49 2.98
CA TYR A 93 -1.47 3.73 1.55
C TYR A 93 -0.24 2.96 1.06
N PRO A 94 -0.44 1.74 0.51
CA PRO A 94 0.64 0.92 0.01
C PRO A 94 1.52 1.66 -0.99
N ARG A 95 2.80 1.29 -1.05
CA ARG A 95 3.73 1.83 -2.03
C ARG A 95 3.78 0.88 -3.23
N ILE A 96 3.73 1.46 -4.42
CA ILE A 96 3.76 0.72 -5.68
C ILE A 96 4.93 1.24 -6.50
N TYR A 97 5.85 0.33 -6.85
CA TYR A 97 7.04 0.64 -7.64
C TYR A 97 7.01 -0.11 -8.97
N PRO A 98 7.09 0.56 -10.13
CA PRO A 98 7.14 -0.11 -11.41
C PRO A 98 8.50 -0.79 -11.59
N LEU A 99 8.49 -2.08 -11.92
CA LEU A 99 9.71 -2.85 -12.19
C LEU A 99 10.10 -2.84 -13.67
N HIS A 100 9.12 -2.73 -14.56
CA HIS A 100 9.32 -2.76 -16.02
C HIS A 100 10.02 -1.49 -16.56
N THR A 101 10.05 -0.41 -15.78
CA THR A 101 10.77 0.84 -16.09
C THR A 101 11.97 1.07 -15.17
N LEU A 102 12.49 0.01 -14.53
CA LEU A 102 13.53 0.14 -13.52
C LEU A 102 14.91 0.30 -14.18
N GLU A 103 15.52 1.46 -13.98
CA GLU A 103 16.88 1.77 -14.44
C GLU A 103 17.89 1.71 -13.28
N GLU A 104 19.16 1.37 -13.56
CA GLU A 104 20.22 1.23 -12.55
C GLU A 104 20.43 2.51 -11.73
N ASN A 105 20.30 3.68 -12.36
CA ASN A 105 20.58 4.97 -11.74
C ASN A 105 19.40 5.55 -10.96
N GLN A 106 18.22 4.92 -11.00
CA GLN A 106 16.99 5.45 -10.42
C GLN A 106 16.30 4.42 -9.52
N ILE A 107 17.00 4.02 -8.46
CA ILE A 107 16.50 3.10 -7.45
C ILE A 107 16.37 3.84 -6.10
N PRO A 108 15.16 4.01 -5.53
CA PRO A 108 13.88 3.50 -6.00
C PRO A 108 13.28 4.33 -7.15
N PRO A 109 12.47 3.71 -8.04
CA PRO A 109 11.74 4.44 -9.09
C PRO A 109 10.62 5.29 -8.49
N PRO A 110 10.09 6.29 -9.21
CA PRO A 110 8.95 7.09 -8.75
C PRO A 110 7.72 6.19 -8.51
N MET A 111 7.08 6.40 -7.36
CA MET A 111 5.92 5.59 -6.97
C MET A 111 4.69 5.87 -7.84
N VAL A 112 3.90 4.83 -8.05
CA VAL A 112 2.63 4.88 -8.77
C VAL A 112 1.47 4.94 -7.76
N ARG A 113 0.38 5.64 -8.11
CA ARG A 113 -0.81 5.72 -7.26
C ARG A 113 -1.47 4.35 -7.10
N CYS A 114 -2.05 4.09 -5.92
CA CYS A 114 -2.85 2.91 -5.62
C CYS A 114 -4.20 2.91 -6.36
N LEU A 115 -4.13 2.71 -7.68
CA LEU A 115 -5.28 2.71 -8.57
C LEU A 115 -5.05 1.68 -9.68
N TYR A 116 -6.05 0.84 -9.95
CA TYR A 116 -5.93 -0.25 -10.92
C TYR A 116 -5.62 0.27 -12.33
N GLU A 117 -6.20 1.39 -12.73
CA GLU A 117 -5.98 2.04 -14.03
C GLU A 117 -4.52 2.53 -14.24
N ARG A 118 -3.68 2.43 -13.21
CA ARG A 118 -2.24 2.72 -13.32
C ARG A 118 -1.38 1.47 -13.57
N PHE A 119 -1.98 0.28 -13.54
CA PHE A 119 -1.34 -0.97 -13.87
C PHE A 119 -1.49 -1.23 -15.36
N SER A 120 -0.37 -1.49 -16.03
CA SER A 120 -0.34 -1.95 -17.42
C SER A 120 -0.39 -3.48 -17.46
N ASP A 121 -1.16 -4.05 -18.39
CA ASP A 121 -1.16 -5.49 -18.64
C ASP A 121 0.20 -6.03 -19.10
N SER A 122 1.07 -5.18 -19.66
CA SER A 122 2.46 -5.53 -20.00
C SER A 122 3.47 -5.13 -18.91
N GLY A 123 2.99 -4.67 -17.76
CA GLY A 123 3.82 -4.15 -16.68
C GLY A 123 4.09 -5.17 -15.58
N ALA A 124 5.13 -4.90 -14.79
CA ALA A 124 5.41 -5.55 -13.52
C ALA A 124 5.59 -4.49 -12.42
N TYR A 125 5.12 -4.78 -11.21
CA TYR A 125 5.13 -3.84 -10.09
C TYR A 125 5.43 -4.54 -8.76
N VAL A 126 6.18 -3.88 -7.88
CA VAL A 126 6.27 -4.25 -6.46
C VAL A 126 5.23 -3.46 -5.69
N ILE A 127 4.43 -4.16 -4.89
CA ILE A 127 3.44 -3.57 -4.00
C ILE A 127 3.82 -3.92 -2.57
N GLU A 128 3.92 -2.94 -1.68
CA GLU A 128 4.25 -3.20 -0.28
C GLU A 128 3.43 -2.31 0.67
N ASN A 129 3.02 -2.87 1.80
CA ASN A 129 2.24 -2.15 2.83
C ASN A 129 2.92 -2.16 4.21
N GLY A 130 4.22 -2.48 4.26
CA GLY A 130 4.99 -2.62 5.50
C GLY A 130 4.75 -3.92 6.30
N LEU A 131 3.79 -4.76 5.88
CA LEU A 131 3.55 -6.10 6.43
C LEU A 131 3.87 -7.19 5.41
N VAL A 132 3.40 -7.00 4.19
CA VAL A 132 3.54 -7.91 3.06
C VAL A 132 4.07 -7.15 1.86
N MET A 133 4.72 -7.89 0.97
CA MET A 133 5.30 -7.39 -0.27
C MET A 133 4.93 -8.35 -1.38
N TYR A 134 4.35 -7.83 -2.45
CA TYR A 134 3.89 -8.59 -3.60
C TYR A 134 4.64 -8.16 -4.85
N ILE A 135 4.85 -9.11 -5.78
CA ILE A 135 5.17 -8.78 -7.16
C ILE A 135 3.95 -9.07 -8.01
N TRP A 136 3.37 -8.01 -8.57
CA TRP A 136 2.30 -8.12 -9.54
C TRP A 136 2.89 -8.20 -10.94
N LEU A 137 2.41 -9.17 -11.72
CA LEU A 137 2.76 -9.36 -13.13
C LEU A 137 1.51 -9.19 -13.98
N GLY A 138 1.61 -8.36 -15.00
CA GLY A 138 0.55 -8.16 -15.97
C GLY A 138 0.33 -9.39 -16.84
N SER A 139 -0.89 -9.53 -17.36
CA SER A 139 -1.31 -10.68 -18.17
C SER A 139 -0.55 -10.82 -19.50
N GLN A 140 0.01 -9.72 -20.00
CA GLN A 140 0.76 -9.59 -21.26
C GLN A 140 2.24 -9.24 -21.00
N ILE A 141 2.78 -9.61 -19.82
CA ILE A 141 4.18 -9.35 -19.49
C ILE A 141 5.12 -10.07 -20.48
N ASP A 142 6.19 -9.39 -20.88
CA ASP A 142 7.21 -9.96 -21.77
C ASP A 142 7.83 -11.22 -21.11
N PRO A 143 7.78 -12.40 -21.77
CA PRO A 143 8.43 -13.61 -21.30
C PRO A 143 9.91 -13.42 -20.97
N THR A 144 10.61 -12.54 -21.70
CA THR A 144 12.02 -12.20 -21.46
C THR A 144 12.22 -11.55 -20.10
N PHE A 145 11.29 -10.69 -19.68
CA PHE A 145 11.29 -10.09 -18.34
C PHE A 145 11.12 -11.16 -17.27
N VAL A 146 10.18 -12.10 -17.47
CA VAL A 146 9.94 -13.19 -16.53
C VAL A 146 11.15 -14.11 -16.40
N GLN A 147 11.79 -14.45 -17.53
CA GLN A 147 13.00 -15.25 -17.54
C GLN A 147 14.16 -14.56 -16.82
N ASN A 148 14.37 -13.26 -17.07
CA ASN A 148 15.44 -12.50 -16.45
C ASN A 148 15.21 -12.26 -14.94
N LEU A 149 13.95 -12.19 -14.48
CA LEU A 149 13.66 -11.94 -13.07
C LEU A 149 13.49 -13.21 -12.25
N PHE A 150 12.76 -14.20 -12.76
CA PHE A 150 12.39 -15.42 -12.04
C PHE A 150 13.06 -16.69 -12.56
N GLY A 151 13.72 -16.66 -13.73
CA GLY A 151 14.36 -17.83 -14.32
C GLY A 151 13.37 -18.81 -14.98
N PHE A 152 12.10 -18.43 -15.11
CA PHE A 152 11.06 -19.23 -15.75
C PHE A 152 10.75 -18.71 -17.16
N PRO A 153 10.33 -19.58 -18.09
CA PRO A 153 10.06 -19.14 -19.46
C PRO A 153 8.81 -18.27 -19.58
N THR A 154 7.79 -18.49 -18.73
CA THR A 154 6.55 -17.68 -18.73
C THR A 154 6.02 -17.48 -17.31
N ALA A 155 5.15 -16.48 -17.13
CA ALA A 155 4.51 -16.22 -15.84
C ALA A 155 3.65 -17.40 -15.35
N ALA A 156 3.11 -18.22 -16.26
CA ALA A 156 2.31 -19.41 -15.92
C ALA A 156 3.11 -20.50 -15.21
N ASN A 157 4.44 -20.49 -15.33
CA ASN A 157 5.32 -21.44 -14.65
C ASN A 157 5.67 -21.02 -13.22
N ILE A 158 5.36 -19.79 -12.83
CA ILE A 158 5.61 -19.30 -11.49
C ILE A 158 4.57 -19.92 -10.55
N GLN A 159 5.03 -20.62 -9.52
CA GLN A 159 4.19 -21.08 -8.42
C GLN A 159 4.15 -19.98 -7.35
N PRO A 160 3.03 -19.26 -7.14
CA PRO A 160 2.97 -18.14 -6.19
C PRO A 160 3.37 -18.56 -4.77
N GLU A 161 2.96 -19.76 -4.35
CA GLU A 161 3.25 -20.36 -3.04
C GLU A 161 4.75 -20.56 -2.76
N ARG A 162 5.55 -20.69 -3.82
CA ARG A 162 6.99 -20.97 -3.76
C ARG A 162 7.83 -19.87 -4.39
N CYS A 163 7.21 -18.73 -4.69
CA CYS A 163 7.86 -17.63 -5.36
C CYS A 163 8.98 -17.09 -4.47
N ARG A 164 10.22 -17.32 -4.91
CA ARG A 164 11.42 -16.67 -4.39
C ARG A 164 12.13 -16.09 -5.58
N ILE A 165 12.57 -14.84 -5.45
CA ILE A 165 13.40 -14.24 -6.49
C ILE A 165 14.73 -14.97 -6.49
N ILE A 166 15.02 -15.62 -7.62
CA ILE A 166 16.27 -16.33 -7.83
C ILE A 166 17.37 -15.29 -8.06
N GLU A 167 18.53 -15.54 -7.50
CA GLU A 167 19.71 -14.71 -7.76
C GLU A 167 20.24 -15.02 -9.16
N LEU A 168 19.81 -14.22 -10.14
CA LEU A 168 20.26 -14.32 -11.51
C LEU A 168 21.31 -13.26 -11.79
N ASP A 169 22.29 -13.60 -12.62
CA ASP A 169 23.35 -12.68 -13.02
C ASP A 169 22.93 -11.86 -14.24
N ASN A 170 21.98 -10.95 -14.03
CA ASN A 170 21.57 -9.95 -15.01
C ASN A 170 21.20 -8.62 -14.34
N PRO A 171 21.23 -7.49 -15.09
CA PRO A 171 20.95 -6.16 -14.55
C PRO A 171 19.57 -6.05 -13.88
N LEU A 172 18.52 -6.61 -14.49
CA LEU A 172 17.16 -6.55 -13.96
C LEU A 172 17.06 -7.22 -12.59
N SER A 173 17.55 -8.46 -12.46
CA SER A 173 17.54 -9.19 -11.20
C SER A 173 18.35 -8.48 -10.11
N LYS A 174 19.51 -7.90 -10.46
CA LYS A 174 20.33 -7.11 -9.53
C LYS A 174 19.57 -5.85 -9.06
N ASN A 175 18.98 -5.09 -9.97
CA ASN A 175 18.25 -3.86 -9.66
C ASN A 175 17.01 -4.12 -8.82
N VAL A 176 16.23 -5.14 -9.16
CA VAL A 176 15.06 -5.53 -8.38
C VAL A 176 15.49 -5.97 -6.98
N ARG A 177 16.53 -6.79 -6.84
CA ARG A 177 17.05 -7.17 -5.51
C ARG A 177 17.49 -5.96 -4.69
N THR A 178 18.20 -5.02 -5.31
CA THR A 178 18.59 -3.75 -4.65
C THR A 178 17.37 -2.98 -4.16
N LEU A 179 16.35 -2.80 -5.01
CA LEU A 179 15.09 -2.15 -4.64
C LEU A 179 14.40 -2.85 -3.45
N LEU A 180 14.27 -4.17 -3.50
CA LEU A 180 13.60 -4.93 -2.44
C LEU A 180 14.38 -4.87 -1.12
N ASN A 181 15.70 -4.90 -1.18
CA ASN A 181 16.55 -4.73 0.01
C ASN A 181 16.43 -3.32 0.59
N LEU A 182 16.37 -2.28 -0.24
CA LEU A 182 16.11 -0.91 0.22
C LEU A 182 14.77 -0.82 0.95
N ILE A 183 13.69 -1.35 0.35
CA ILE A 183 12.36 -1.35 0.98
C ILE A 183 12.40 -2.13 2.30
N ARG A 184 13.07 -3.29 2.34
CA ARG A 184 13.20 -4.10 3.57
C ARG A 184 13.98 -3.38 4.66
N ASN A 185 15.06 -2.68 4.32
CA ASN A 185 15.89 -1.94 5.29
C ASN A 185 15.15 -0.76 5.93
N GLU A 186 14.11 -0.22 5.27
CA GLU A 186 13.25 0.79 5.87
C GLU A 186 12.27 0.22 6.92
N ARG A 187 12.12 -1.10 6.99
CA ARG A 187 11.14 -1.76 7.88
C ARG A 187 11.83 -2.48 9.03
N ASN A 188 11.20 -2.44 10.18
CA ASN A 188 11.64 -3.17 11.38
C ASN A 188 11.38 -4.68 11.30
N SER A 189 10.69 -5.16 10.26
CA SER A 189 10.42 -6.57 10.04
C SER A 189 10.76 -6.97 8.62
N HIS A 190 11.31 -8.16 8.46
CA HIS A 190 11.54 -8.74 7.16
C HIS A 190 10.21 -9.11 6.50
N MET A 191 9.91 -8.49 5.35
CA MET A 191 8.75 -8.84 4.53
C MET A 191 9.13 -9.96 3.56
N LYS A 192 8.35 -11.04 3.58
CA LYS A 192 8.40 -12.05 2.53
C LYS A 192 7.83 -11.44 1.25
N VAL A 193 8.50 -11.72 0.13
CA VAL A 193 8.00 -11.39 -1.21
C VAL A 193 7.17 -12.58 -1.64
N CYS A 194 5.91 -12.34 -2.00
CA CYS A 194 5.00 -13.33 -2.57
C CYS A 194 4.67 -12.97 -4.02
#